data_AF-A0A1Q5UQH2-F1
#
_entry.id   AF-A0A1Q5UQH2-F1
#
_cell.length_a   1.000
_cell.length_b   1.000
_cell.length_c   1.000
_cell.angle_alpha   90.00
_cell.angle_beta   90.00
_cell.angle_gamma   90.00
#
_symmetry.space_group_name_H-M   'P 1'
#
loop_
_entity.id
_entity.type
_entity.pdbx_description
1 polymer ?
#
loop_
_entity_poly.entity_id
_entity_poly.type
_entity_poly.pdbx_seq_one_letter_code
_entity_poly.pdbx_strand_id
1 'polypeptide(L)'
;MGPETTQRLCLTIYNNLDKGDITFKNLISISGQPYEKCENLRLLSTEDVEKIRIQPGDSKLISFCGSATLGVGIEGMLDLHFEHEDRITSLYWNGPCNRIDNQFHVSSTDHEHYTVTASIPPDEGVLGVISVDVRSLAES
;
A
#
# COMPACT_ATOMS: atom_id res chain seq x y z
N MET A 1 -16.35 -16.19 -21.37
CA MET A 1 -15.71 -15.87 -20.08
C MET A 1 -14.23 -15.67 -20.36
N GLY A 2 -13.74 -14.44 -20.30
CA GLY A 2 -12.29 -14.21 -20.26
C GLY A 2 -11.72 -14.73 -18.94
N PRO A 3 -10.40 -14.93 -18.81
CA PRO A 3 -9.81 -15.32 -17.53
C PRO A 3 -10.22 -14.28 -16.49
N GLU A 4 -10.93 -14.72 -15.45
CA GLU A 4 -11.28 -13.88 -14.30
C GLU A 4 -9.97 -13.39 -13.69
N THR A 5 -9.64 -12.13 -13.95
CA THR A 5 -8.39 -11.55 -13.50
C THR A 5 -8.57 -11.23 -12.02
N THR A 6 -7.84 -11.94 -11.15
CA THR A 6 -7.88 -11.69 -9.71
C THR A 6 -7.52 -10.24 -9.42
N GLN A 7 -8.40 -9.53 -8.70
CA GLN A 7 -8.11 -8.18 -8.21
C GLN A 7 -6.84 -8.18 -7.37
N ARG A 8 -5.96 -7.22 -7.63
CA ARG A 8 -4.66 -7.14 -6.97
C ARG A 8 -4.15 -5.72 -6.89
N LEU A 9 -3.37 -5.46 -5.84
CA LEU A 9 -2.60 -4.25 -5.60
C LEU A 9 -1.15 -4.63 -5.36
N CYS A 10 -0.23 -3.91 -5.97
CA CYS A 10 1.19 -3.92 -5.69
C CYS A 10 1.56 -2.50 -5.23
N LEU A 11 1.74 -2.32 -3.94
CA LEU A 11 2.04 -1.04 -3.31
C LEU A 11 3.54 -0.94 -3.09
N THR A 12 4.21 -0.04 -3.82
CA THR A 12 5.63 0.27 -3.62
C THR A 12 5.75 1.59 -2.88
N ILE A 13 6.33 1.56 -1.68
CA ILE A 13 6.58 2.75 -0.87
C ILE A 13 8.06 3.11 -0.99
N TYR A 14 8.35 4.35 -1.37
CA TYR A 14 9.70 4.91 -1.47
C TYR A 14 9.96 5.83 -0.27
N ASN A 15 11.01 5.52 0.50
CA ASN A 15 11.48 6.38 1.57
C ASN A 15 12.56 7.33 1.00
N ASN A 16 12.14 8.52 0.56
CA ASN A 16 13.04 9.58 0.11
C ASN A 16 13.32 10.62 1.21
N LEU A 17 13.22 10.22 2.49
CA LEU A 17 13.66 11.05 3.61
C LEU A 17 15.19 11.02 3.69
N ASP A 18 15.79 12.07 4.25
CA ASP A 18 17.26 12.12 4.45
C ASP A 18 17.73 11.17 5.56
N LYS A 19 16.86 10.87 6.53
CA LYS A 19 17.11 10.02 7.69
C LYS A 19 15.81 9.40 8.18
N GLY A 20 15.95 8.36 9.01
CA GLY A 20 14.84 7.70 9.71
C GLY A 20 14.09 6.68 8.84
N ASP A 21 13.63 5.63 9.49
CA ASP A 21 12.93 4.53 8.83
C ASP A 21 11.44 4.85 8.68
N ILE A 22 10.85 4.48 7.55
CA ILE A 22 9.39 4.37 7.41
C ILE A 22 8.97 2.97 7.83
N THR A 23 7.94 2.89 8.65
CA THR A 23 7.41 1.64 9.20
C THR A 23 5.92 1.54 8.94
N PHE A 24 5.43 0.31 8.83
CA PHE A 24 4.03 0.02 8.55
C PHE A 24 3.28 -0.27 9.84
N LYS A 25 2.11 0.34 10.03
CA LYS A 25 1.26 0.13 11.20
C LYS A 25 -0.22 0.14 10.85
N ASN A 26 -1.02 -0.40 11.77
CA ASN A 26 -2.48 -0.40 11.70
C ASN A 26 -2.99 -0.99 10.38
N LEU A 27 -2.37 -2.08 9.92
CA LEU A 27 -2.84 -2.74 8.70
C LEU A 27 -4.20 -3.39 8.98
N ILE A 28 -5.21 -2.98 8.21
CA ILE A 28 -6.55 -3.57 8.21
C ILE A 28 -6.83 -4.07 6.80
N SER A 29 -7.02 -5.39 6.66
CA SER A 29 -7.48 -6.02 5.42
C SER A 29 -8.96 -6.35 5.57
N ILE A 30 -9.83 -5.55 4.94
CA ILE A 30 -11.28 -5.79 4.93
C ILE A 30 -11.59 -6.94 3.97
N SER A 31 -10.95 -6.94 2.79
CA SER A 31 -10.99 -8.05 1.86
C SER A 31 -9.67 -8.24 1.12
N GLY A 32 -9.41 -9.48 0.72
CA GLY A 32 -8.12 -9.88 0.16
C GLY A 32 -7.09 -10.13 1.25
N GLN A 33 -5.89 -10.54 0.83
CA GLN A 33 -4.80 -10.92 1.72
C GLN A 33 -3.47 -10.35 1.23
N PRO A 34 -2.61 -9.87 2.14
CA PRO A 34 -1.26 -9.48 1.79
C PRO A 34 -0.43 -10.73 1.46
N TYR A 35 0.46 -10.58 0.48
CA TYR A 35 1.38 -11.62 0.08
C TYR A 35 2.68 -11.01 -0.43
N GLU A 36 3.74 -11.81 -0.39
CA GLU A 36 4.99 -11.53 -1.08
C GLU A 36 5.23 -12.58 -2.18
N LYS A 37 5.76 -12.11 -3.30
CA LYS A 37 6.20 -12.98 -4.39
C LYS A 37 7.71 -13.13 -4.29
N CYS A 38 8.15 -14.14 -3.55
CA CYS A 38 9.53 -14.61 -3.51
C CYS A 38 9.69 -15.77 -4.51
N GLU A 39 10.55 -16.75 -4.22
CA GLU A 39 10.62 -18.01 -5.00
C GLU A 39 9.29 -18.76 -5.01
N ASN A 40 8.52 -18.66 -3.91
CA ASN A 40 7.15 -19.16 -3.78
C ASN A 40 6.21 -18.04 -3.34
N LEU A 41 4.92 -18.17 -3.67
CA LEU A 41 3.88 -17.31 -3.11
C LEU A 41 3.74 -17.57 -1.61
N ARG A 42 3.98 -16.54 -0.81
CA ARG A 42 3.80 -16.61 0.64
C ARG A 42 2.77 -15.57 1.06
N LEU A 43 1.72 -16.04 1.72
CA LEU A 43 0.77 -15.17 2.41
C LEU A 43 1.46 -14.55 3.61
N LEU A 44 1.20 -13.27 3.84
CA LEU A 44 1.72 -12.53 4.98
C LEU A 44 0.63 -12.40 6.04
N SER A 45 1.01 -12.48 7.31
CA SER A 45 0.15 -12.02 8.40
C SER A 45 0.21 -10.49 8.53
N THR A 46 -0.73 -9.90 9.27
CA THR A 46 -0.65 -8.48 9.65
C THR A 46 0.66 -8.17 10.37
N GLU A 47 1.08 -9.03 11.29
CA GLU A 47 2.34 -8.87 12.02
C GLU A 47 3.57 -8.92 11.11
N ASP A 48 3.56 -9.75 10.06
CA ASP A 48 4.66 -9.79 9.09
C ASP A 48 4.79 -8.46 8.35
N VAL A 49 3.64 -7.85 7.99
CA VAL A 49 3.61 -6.55 7.31
C VAL A 49 4.07 -5.44 8.26
N GLU A 50 3.59 -5.41 9.50
CA GLU A 50 3.94 -4.35 10.45
C GLU A 50 5.39 -4.43 10.98
N LYS A 51 6.08 -5.55 10.76
CA LYS A 51 7.53 -5.68 11.00
C LYS A 51 8.39 -5.04 9.91
N ILE A 52 7.80 -4.64 8.79
CA ILE A 52 8.54 -4.04 7.68
C ILE A 52 9.05 -2.65 8.06
N ARG A 53 10.30 -2.41 7.67
CA ARG A 53 10.98 -1.12 7.77
C ARG A 53 11.57 -0.78 6.40
N ILE A 54 11.52 0.48 6.04
CA ILE A 54 12.09 1.03 4.80
C ILE A 54 13.12 2.07 5.20
N GLN A 55 14.38 1.78 4.92
CA GLN A 55 15.49 2.68 5.23
C GLN A 55 15.50 3.90 4.28
N PRO A 56 16.14 5.01 4.66
CA PRO A 56 16.35 6.15 3.77
C PRO A 56 16.98 5.73 2.44
N GLY A 57 16.40 6.17 1.33
CA GLY A 57 16.85 5.84 -0.03
C GLY A 57 16.37 4.48 -0.57
N ASP A 58 15.73 3.66 0.27
CA ASP A 58 15.19 2.37 -0.13
C ASP A 58 13.70 2.43 -0.48
N SER A 59 13.20 1.31 -1.01
CA SER A 59 11.78 1.10 -1.25
C SER A 59 11.34 -0.30 -0.83
N LYS A 60 10.05 -0.45 -0.54
CA LYS A 60 9.45 -1.76 -0.26
C LYS A 60 8.18 -1.96 -1.05
N LEU A 61 8.08 -3.12 -1.68
CA LEU A 61 6.88 -3.64 -2.32
C LEU A 61 6.10 -4.54 -1.36
N ILE A 62 4.81 -4.26 -1.20
CA ILE A 62 3.81 -5.17 -0.63
C ILE A 62 2.75 -5.44 -1.67
N SER A 63 2.27 -6.67 -1.74
CA SER A 63 1.15 -7.02 -2.63
C SER A 63 -0.06 -7.49 -1.85
N PHE A 64 -1.25 -7.24 -2.40
CA PHE A 64 -2.53 -7.72 -1.91
C PHE A 64 -3.27 -8.38 -3.06
N CYS A 65 -3.91 -9.52 -2.81
CA CYS A 65 -4.78 -10.16 -3.80
C CYS A 65 -6.14 -10.50 -3.21
N GLY A 66 -7.16 -10.36 -4.04
CA GLY A 66 -8.48 -10.90 -3.79
C GLY A 66 -8.54 -12.40 -4.11
N SER A 67 -9.75 -12.91 -4.22
CA SER A 67 -10.00 -14.30 -4.62
C SER A 67 -10.97 -14.33 -5.79
N ALA A 68 -10.46 -14.66 -6.98
CA ALA A 68 -11.30 -14.86 -8.17
C ALA A 68 -12.33 -15.97 -7.93
N THR A 69 -11.92 -17.07 -7.30
CA THR A 69 -12.77 -18.23 -6.97
C THR A 69 -13.97 -17.87 -6.09
N LEU A 70 -13.84 -16.83 -5.26
CA LEU A 70 -14.90 -16.34 -4.37
C LEU A 70 -15.54 -15.04 -4.86
N GLY A 71 -15.10 -14.49 -5.99
CA GLY A 71 -15.54 -13.18 -6.48
C GLY A 71 -15.20 -12.01 -5.53
N VAL A 72 -14.14 -12.14 -4.74
CA VAL A 72 -13.75 -11.17 -3.69
C VAL A 72 -12.63 -10.27 -4.20
N GLY A 73 -12.86 -8.95 -4.13
CA GLY A 73 -11.87 -7.92 -4.47
C GLY A 73 -10.85 -7.67 -3.37
N ILE A 74 -10.22 -6.50 -3.39
CA ILE A 74 -9.31 -6.04 -2.34
C ILE A 74 -9.86 -4.77 -1.70
N GLU A 75 -9.78 -4.67 -0.38
CA GLU A 75 -10.10 -3.44 0.34
C GLU A 75 -9.32 -3.43 1.65
N GLY A 76 -8.73 -2.29 1.97
CA GLY A 76 -7.97 -2.16 3.20
C GLY A 76 -7.35 -0.80 3.40
N MET A 77 -6.63 -0.67 4.51
CA MET A 77 -5.88 0.51 4.86
C MET A 77 -4.59 0.18 5.60
N LEU A 78 -3.62 1.09 5.53
CA LEU A 78 -2.32 1.00 6.18
C LEU A 78 -1.82 2.40 6.56
N ASP A 79 -1.28 2.54 7.76
CA ASP A 79 -0.59 3.76 8.17
C ASP A 79 0.93 3.65 7.93
N LEU A 80 1.52 4.72 7.44
CA LEU A 80 2.97 4.92 7.38
C LEU A 80 3.41 5.74 8.59
N HIS A 81 4.45 5.28 9.29
CA HIS A 81 5.00 5.97 10.45
C HIS A 81 6.50 6.22 10.31
N PHE A 82 6.97 7.34 10.85
CA PHE A 82 8.37 7.68 11.02
C PHE A 82 8.89 7.10 12.34
N GLU A 83 10.03 6.40 12.31
CA GLU A 83 10.76 5.88 13.49
C GLU A 83 9.88 5.16 14.56
N HIS A 84 8.79 4.52 14.13
CA HIS A 84 7.80 3.83 14.97
C HIS A 84 6.90 4.71 15.86
N GLU A 85 6.93 6.03 15.78
CA GLU A 85 6.10 6.87 16.65
C GLU A 85 5.11 7.68 15.80
N ASP A 86 5.62 8.61 15.00
CA ASP A 86 4.80 9.62 14.35
C ASP A 86 4.17 9.12 13.06
N ARG A 87 2.86 9.30 12.92
CA ARG A 87 2.15 8.93 11.69
C ARG A 87 2.45 9.95 10.60
N ILE A 88 3.01 9.48 9.50
CA ILE A 88 3.25 10.25 8.29
C ILE A 88 1.95 10.43 7.52
N THR A 89 1.23 9.33 7.25
CA THR A 89 -0.02 9.33 6.46
C THR A 89 -0.78 8.03 6.62
N SER A 90 -2.07 8.05 6.26
CA SER A 90 -2.90 6.86 6.06
C SER A 90 -3.12 6.59 4.57
N LEU A 91 -3.00 5.34 4.16
CA LEU A 91 -3.26 4.84 2.81
C LEU A 91 -4.52 3.98 2.83
N TYR A 92 -5.44 4.21 1.91
CA TYR A 92 -6.64 3.39 1.72
C TYR A 92 -6.72 2.91 0.27
N TRP A 93 -7.21 1.70 0.06
CA TRP A 93 -7.47 1.16 -1.26
C TRP A 93 -8.78 0.38 -1.32
N ASN A 94 -9.40 0.39 -2.50
CA ASN A 94 -10.55 -0.44 -2.84
C ASN A 94 -10.47 -0.86 -4.33
N GLY A 95 -10.42 -2.15 -4.58
CA GLY A 95 -10.39 -2.76 -5.90
C GLY A 95 -11.46 -3.85 -6.02
N PRO A 96 -12.71 -3.51 -6.39
CA PRO A 96 -13.82 -4.46 -6.45
C PRO A 96 -13.67 -5.44 -7.62
N CYS A 97 -14.09 -6.70 -7.45
CA CYS A 97 -13.99 -7.71 -8.53
C CYS A 97 -14.99 -7.51 -9.68
N ASN A 98 -16.17 -6.95 -9.40
CA ASN A 98 -17.29 -6.91 -10.35
C ASN A 98 -17.81 -5.50 -10.62
N ARG A 99 -16.99 -4.48 -10.37
CA ARG A 99 -17.35 -3.07 -10.59
C ARG A 99 -16.17 -2.30 -11.17
N ILE A 100 -16.52 -1.27 -11.92
CA ILE A 100 -15.64 -0.16 -12.28
C ILE A 100 -15.61 0.77 -11.07
N ASP A 101 -14.51 1.50 -10.85
CA ASP A 101 -14.23 2.39 -9.69
C ASP A 101 -13.21 1.81 -8.70
N ASN A 102 -11.99 1.61 -9.21
CA ASN A 102 -10.82 1.41 -8.37
C ASN A 102 -10.49 2.71 -7.62
N GLN A 103 -10.25 2.60 -6.31
CA GLN A 103 -9.97 3.74 -5.46
C GLN A 103 -8.64 3.56 -4.74
N PHE A 104 -7.88 4.65 -4.68
CA PHE A 104 -6.70 4.77 -3.84
C PHE A 104 -6.65 6.18 -3.25
N HIS A 105 -6.52 6.27 -1.94
CA HIS A 105 -6.54 7.54 -1.23
C HIS A 105 -5.37 7.64 -0.26
N VAL A 106 -4.69 8.78 -0.32
CA VAL A 106 -3.74 9.25 0.70
C VAL A 106 -4.47 10.26 1.55
N SER A 107 -4.45 10.09 2.87
CA SER A 107 -5.18 10.97 3.80
C SER A 107 -4.45 11.11 5.13
N SER A 108 -4.88 12.07 5.96
CA SER A 108 -4.31 12.32 7.30
C SER A 108 -2.79 12.50 7.28
N THR A 109 -2.26 13.08 6.20
CA THR A 109 -0.84 13.34 6.08
C THR A 109 -0.42 14.45 7.02
N ASP A 110 0.68 14.25 7.74
CA ASP A 110 1.34 15.31 8.48
C ASP A 110 2.05 16.26 7.51
N HIS A 111 1.28 17.24 7.02
CA HIS A 111 1.72 18.25 6.08
C HIS A 111 2.61 19.34 6.70
N GLU A 112 2.93 19.26 7.99
CA GLU A 112 3.93 20.15 8.60
C GLU A 112 5.35 19.63 8.37
N HIS A 113 5.51 18.31 8.27
CA HIS A 113 6.83 17.66 8.17
C HIS A 113 7.04 16.91 6.84
N TYR A 114 5.97 16.41 6.21
CA TYR A 114 6.08 15.50 5.08
C TYR A 114 5.24 15.91 3.87
N THR A 115 5.77 15.57 2.69
CA THR A 115 5.02 15.51 1.44
C THR A 115 4.88 14.05 1.03
N VAL A 116 3.65 13.61 0.77
CA VAL A 116 3.34 12.27 0.26
C VAL A 116 2.66 12.40 -1.09
N THR A 117 3.19 11.71 -2.10
CA THR A 117 2.57 11.65 -3.44
C THR A 117 2.35 10.20 -3.84
N ALA A 118 1.18 9.90 -4.40
CA ALA A 118 0.86 8.57 -4.90
C ALA A 118 0.53 8.61 -6.40
N SER A 119 0.85 7.53 -7.12
CA SER A 119 0.42 7.35 -8.50
C SER A 119 -1.09 7.13 -8.57
N ILE A 120 -1.71 7.58 -9.66
CA ILE A 120 -3.15 7.46 -9.89
C ILE A 120 -3.47 6.01 -10.30
N PRO A 121 -4.44 5.33 -9.65
CA PRO A 121 -4.88 4.00 -10.07
C PRO A 121 -5.59 4.04 -11.43
N PRO A 122 -5.65 2.93 -12.17
CA PRO A 122 -6.51 2.83 -13.35
C PRO A 122 -7.99 2.77 -12.95
N ASP A 123 -8.86 3.48 -13.66
CA ASP A 123 -10.31 3.51 -13.38
C ASP A 123 -10.98 2.13 -13.50
N GLU A 124 -10.48 1.29 -14.42
CA GLU A 124 -11.02 -0.03 -14.77
C GLU A 124 -9.98 -1.16 -14.64
N GLY A 125 -10.47 -2.37 -14.43
CA GLY A 125 -9.64 -3.57 -14.32
C GLY A 125 -9.02 -3.72 -12.93
N VAL A 126 -7.82 -4.32 -12.87
CA VAL A 126 -7.13 -4.51 -11.59
C VAL A 126 -6.56 -3.21 -11.05
N LEU A 127 -6.62 -2.99 -9.73
CA LEU A 127 -6.02 -1.80 -9.09
C LEU A 127 -4.53 -1.63 -9.44
N GLY A 128 -3.81 -2.75 -9.60
CA GLY A 128 -2.52 -2.77 -10.27
C GLY A 128 -1.39 -2.29 -9.37
N VAL A 129 -0.46 -1.50 -9.93
CA VAL A 129 0.72 -1.02 -9.21
C VAL A 129 0.50 0.42 -8.77
N ILE A 130 0.68 0.69 -7.48
CA ILE A 130 0.65 2.03 -6.91
C ILE A 130 2.02 2.33 -6.29
N SER A 131 2.62 3.42 -6.71
CA SER A 131 3.83 3.96 -6.10
C SER A 131 3.45 5.09 -5.15
N VAL A 132 4.04 5.09 -3.95
CA VAL A 132 3.91 6.16 -2.96
C VAL A 132 5.29 6.67 -2.62
N ASP A 133 5.54 7.94 -2.87
CA ASP A 133 6.77 8.64 -2.54
C ASP A 133 6.57 9.49 -1.29
N VAL A 134 7.43 9.31 -0.29
CA VAL A 134 7.45 10.10 0.95
C VAL A 134 8.72 10.93 0.99
N ARG A 135 8.59 12.24 1.25
CA ARG A 135 9.69 13.23 1.31
C ARG A 135 9.50 14.17 2.49
N SER A 136 10.60 14.70 3.01
CA SER A 136 10.57 15.80 3.98
C SER A 136 10.15 17.10 3.28
N LEU A 137 9.45 17.97 4.00
CA LEU A 137 9.30 19.36 3.56
C LEU A 137 10.64 20.07 3.72
N ALA A 138 11.08 20.78 2.68
CA ALA A 138 12.27 21.60 2.78
C ALA A 138 12.00 22.74 3.77
N GLU A 139 12.84 22.89 4.80
CA GLU A 139 12.88 24.11 5.59
C GLU A 139 13.18 25.27 4.62
N SER A 140 12.24 26.21 4.53
CA SER A 140 12.33 27.38 3.64
C SER A 140 13.24 28.45 4.21
#